data_AF-A0A1M6WXE1-F1
#
_entry.id   AF-A0A1M6WXE1-F1
#
_cell.length_a   1.000
_cell.length_b   1.000
_cell.length_c   1.000
_cell.angle_alpha   90.00
_cell.angle_beta   90.00
_cell.angle_gamma   90.00
#
_symmetry.space_group_name_H-M   'P 1'
#
loop_
_entity.id
_entity.type
_entity.pdbx_description
1 polymer ?
#
loop_
_entity_poly.entity_id
_entity_poly.type
_entity_poly.pdbx_seq_one_letter_code
_entity_poly.pdbx_strand_id
1 'polypeptide(L)'
;MTNGLLLWVDDEIEQLRAHIMFLEKKGYEIVTVSNGTDAIDQCRQRNFDLVLLDEQMPGISGLETLRVLKEINPSLPVVMVTKSEEENIMEQAIGQKIADYLIKPVNPNQILLTLKKNIHRKAIETEITQSQYQQNFQQIAMQIMDCRTWQDWVDVYKRLVHWELELSSTDSSMMEMLHMQKEEANNGFAKFIKQNYLDWLDNASSTSSASQARNASPASKPMLSPDIFKTKVYPLLNEGKKVFLVVLDNFRYDQWRVLSQELSSSFDIDEDLYYSILPTATQYARNAIFSGLMPNKIQEMFPDLWVDEDEEEGKNLNEEPLIRTQLERYRRKETFTYHKINTQADADKLMQQMQQISKNPLNVVVFNFIDMLSHARTESKMVRELANNESAYRSITLSWFRHSVISDFFRQLAQMDCKVIVTTDHGSIRCTQPVKIVGDRNTNTNLRYKLGKNLGYDENKSLFVIKDPRKALLPSPNLSTSYVFATGDSFFAYPNNYNYYVSYYRDTFQHGGISMEEMIVPLITLTGKKR
;
A
#
# COMPACT_ATOMS: atom_id res chain seq x y z
N MET A 1 5.67 7.68 39.17
CA MET A 1 6.15 7.86 37.79
C MET A 1 5.87 9.29 37.40
N THR A 2 6.86 9.97 36.83
CA THR A 2 6.76 11.37 36.40
C THR A 2 6.17 11.41 34.99
N ASN A 3 5.34 12.40 34.70
CA ASN A 3 4.75 12.63 33.36
C ASN A 3 5.71 13.37 32.42
N GLY A 4 6.87 13.80 32.91
CA GLY A 4 7.92 14.44 32.13
C GLY A 4 8.60 15.55 32.91
N LEU A 5 9.83 15.87 32.52
CA LEU A 5 10.65 16.94 33.05
C LEU A 5 10.59 18.15 32.11
N LEU A 6 10.05 19.26 32.62
CA LEU A 6 9.83 20.50 31.89
C LEU A 6 10.86 21.55 32.27
N LEU A 7 11.25 22.39 31.32
CA LEU A 7 11.95 23.64 31.58
C LEU A 7 10.99 24.80 31.33
N TRP A 8 10.75 25.64 32.33
CA TRP A 8 9.96 26.86 32.17
C TRP A 8 10.88 28.08 32.29
N VAL A 9 11.01 28.82 31.19
CA VAL A 9 11.84 30.01 31.06
C VAL A 9 10.92 31.23 30.97
N ASP A 10 10.90 32.07 32.00
CA ASP A 10 10.08 33.29 32.05
C ASP A 10 10.69 34.26 33.08
N ASP A 11 10.83 35.55 32.74
CA ASP A 11 11.42 36.54 33.64
C ASP A 11 10.48 36.92 34.79
N GLU A 12 9.18 36.63 34.65
CA GLU A 12 8.13 36.81 35.65
C GLU A 12 7.74 35.47 36.33
N ILE A 13 8.64 34.48 36.41
CA ILE A 13 8.34 33.11 36.89
C ILE A 13 7.60 33.04 38.24
N GLU A 14 7.86 34.00 39.13
CA GLU A 14 7.21 34.12 40.44
C GLU A 14 5.68 34.26 40.33
N GLN A 15 5.20 34.90 39.25
CA GLN A 15 3.78 35.05 38.94
C GLN A 15 3.14 33.74 38.46
N LEU A 16 3.95 32.77 38.02
CA LEU A 16 3.52 31.49 37.43
C LEU A 16 3.53 30.34 38.46
N ARG A 17 3.84 30.61 39.73
CA ARG A 17 3.85 29.59 40.81
C ARG A 17 2.57 28.77 40.90
N ALA A 18 1.41 29.38 40.71
CA ALA A 18 0.13 28.65 40.74
C ALA A 18 0.03 27.62 39.60
N HIS A 19 0.53 27.97 38.40
CA HIS A 19 0.57 27.06 37.25
C HIS A 19 1.59 25.94 37.46
N ILE A 20 2.77 26.26 38.01
CA ILE A 20 3.79 25.26 38.35
C ILE A 20 3.21 24.22 39.32
N MET A 21 2.61 24.67 40.44
CA MET A 21 1.98 23.78 41.40
C MET A 21 0.84 22.94 40.80
N PHE A 22 0.09 23.49 39.84
CA PHE A 22 -0.95 22.74 39.14
C PHE A 22 -0.35 21.61 38.30
N LEU A 23 0.72 21.87 37.56
CA LEU A 23 1.40 20.89 36.72
C LEU A 23 2.15 19.82 37.55
N GLU A 24 2.76 20.21 38.66
CA GLU A 24 3.37 19.27 39.62
C GLU A 24 2.33 18.30 40.19
N LYS A 25 1.13 18.80 40.54
CA LYS A 25 -0.01 17.94 40.94
C LYS A 25 -0.48 17.01 39.82
N LYS A 26 -0.23 17.37 38.56
CA LYS A 26 -0.47 16.52 37.39
C LYS A 26 0.71 15.59 37.09
N GLY A 27 1.75 15.57 37.92
CA GLY A 27 2.87 14.62 37.84
C GLY A 27 4.05 15.08 36.98
N TYR A 28 4.08 16.34 36.53
CA TYR A 28 5.24 16.90 35.83
C TYR A 28 6.30 17.38 36.83
N GLU A 29 7.57 17.18 36.50
CA GLU A 29 8.67 17.83 37.20
C GLU A 29 9.03 19.11 36.45
N ILE A 30 9.23 20.22 37.16
CA ILE A 30 9.47 21.53 36.54
C ILE A 30 10.75 22.13 37.06
N VAL A 31 11.63 22.49 36.13
CA VAL A 31 12.80 23.32 36.38
C VAL A 31 12.48 24.70 35.84
N THR A 32 12.75 25.73 36.64
CA THR A 32 12.48 27.11 36.25
C THR A 32 13.77 27.91 36.15
N VAL A 33 13.83 28.79 35.15
CA VAL A 33 14.91 29.78 34.98
C VAL A 33 14.30 31.11 34.52
N SER A 34 15.01 32.21 34.73
CA SER A 34 14.48 33.57 34.50
C SER A 34 15.00 34.25 33.23
N ASN A 35 15.88 33.59 32.48
CA ASN A 35 16.49 34.16 31.28
C ASN A 35 16.97 33.04 30.33
N GLY A 36 17.21 33.41 29.08
CA GLY A 36 17.61 32.46 28.04
C GLY A 36 19.00 31.84 28.24
N THR A 37 19.95 32.54 28.87
CA THR A 37 21.31 32.01 29.09
C THR A 37 21.28 30.82 30.05
N ASP A 38 20.55 30.96 31.16
CA ASP A 38 20.36 29.87 32.12
C ASP A 38 19.60 28.69 31.48
N ALA A 39 18.63 28.97 30.61
CA ALA A 39 17.92 27.92 29.87
C ALA A 39 18.86 27.10 28.98
N ILE A 40 19.74 27.77 28.26
CA ILE A 40 20.77 27.14 27.42
C ILE A 40 21.68 26.26 28.28
N ASP A 41 22.14 26.77 29.42
CA ASP A 41 23.02 26.00 30.31
C ASP A 41 22.31 24.80 30.95
N GLN A 42 21.03 24.93 31.30
CA GLN A 42 20.21 23.80 31.76
C GLN A 42 20.10 22.71 30.68
N CYS A 43 19.80 23.08 29.43
CA CYS A 43 19.69 22.14 28.32
C CYS A 43 21.03 21.51 27.91
N ARG A 44 22.16 22.13 28.25
CA ARG A 44 23.49 21.51 28.10
C ARG A 44 23.80 20.48 29.17
N GLN A 45 23.26 20.66 30.38
CA GLN A 45 23.53 19.79 31.52
C GLN A 45 22.63 18.56 31.55
N ARG A 46 21.38 18.68 31.08
CA ARG A 46 20.39 17.60 31.08
C ARG A 46 19.36 17.77 29.97
N ASN A 47 18.70 16.66 29.65
CA ASN A 47 17.61 16.64 28.69
C ASN A 47 16.28 16.98 29.37
N PHE A 48 15.45 17.74 28.66
CA PHE A 48 14.08 18.06 29.03
C PHE A 48 13.12 17.44 28.03
N ASP A 49 11.93 17.07 28.48
CA ASP A 49 10.87 16.55 27.62
C ASP A 49 10.17 17.68 26.85
N LEU A 50 10.15 18.90 27.39
CA LEU A 50 9.62 20.11 26.75
C LEU A 50 10.13 21.40 27.42
N VAL A 51 10.27 22.47 26.62
CA VAL A 51 10.56 23.83 27.12
C VAL A 51 9.36 24.75 26.88
N LEU A 52 8.89 25.42 27.94
CA LEU A 52 8.01 26.59 27.85
C LEU A 52 8.92 27.82 27.88
N LEU A 53 8.96 28.56 26.77
CA LEU A 53 9.91 29.65 26.57
C LEU A 53 9.19 30.98 26.36
N ASP A 54 9.36 31.91 27.29
CA ASP A 54 8.87 33.28 27.09
C ASP A 54 9.60 33.96 25.92
N GLU A 55 8.83 34.71 25.13
CA GLU A 55 9.34 35.42 23.97
C GLU A 55 10.13 36.67 24.39
N GLN A 56 9.63 37.38 25.41
CA GLN A 56 10.22 38.62 25.91
C GLN A 56 10.91 38.37 27.24
N MET A 57 12.24 38.35 27.23
CA MET A 57 13.04 38.21 28.44
C MET A 57 14.26 39.15 28.38
N PRO A 58 14.82 39.56 29.53
CA PRO A 58 16.06 40.31 29.58
C PRO A 58 17.24 39.52 29.00
N GLY A 59 18.13 40.23 28.29
CA GLY A 59 19.34 39.64 27.71
C GLY A 59 19.08 39.10 26.31
N ILE A 60 19.32 37.81 26.10
CA ILE A 60 19.02 37.16 24.82
C ILE A 60 17.51 36.95 24.67
N SER A 61 16.97 37.24 23.49
CA SER A 61 15.52 37.10 23.24
C SER A 61 15.08 35.63 23.26
N GLY A 62 13.77 35.39 23.42
CA GLY A 62 13.20 34.05 23.32
C GLY A 62 13.47 33.40 21.96
N LEU A 63 13.41 34.16 20.86
CA LEU A 63 13.75 33.64 19.53
C LEU A 63 15.23 33.28 19.37
N GLU A 64 16.15 34.07 19.91
CA GLU A 64 17.58 33.72 19.90
C GLU A 64 17.85 32.49 20.77
N THR A 65 17.19 32.41 21.93
CA THR A 65 17.26 31.26 22.83
C THR A 65 16.76 30.00 22.13
N LEU A 66 15.60 30.06 21.47
CA LEU A 66 15.03 28.98 20.67
C LEU A 66 16.04 28.44 19.65
N ARG A 67 16.71 29.35 18.91
CA ARG A 67 17.72 28.95 17.93
C ARG A 67 18.83 28.11 18.56
N VAL A 68 19.40 28.58 19.67
CA VAL A 68 20.50 27.88 20.36
C VAL A 68 20.02 26.55 20.96
N LEU A 69 18.81 26.51 21.52
CA LEU A 69 18.23 25.27 22.05
C LEU A 69 18.05 24.22 20.95
N LYS A 70 17.62 24.64 19.75
CA LYS A 70 17.49 23.76 18.58
C LYS A 70 18.84 23.32 18.00
N GLU A 71 19.90 24.13 18.15
CA GLU A 71 21.26 23.72 17.81
C GLU A 71 21.80 22.65 18.78
N ILE A 72 21.48 22.78 20.08
CA ILE A 72 21.88 21.80 21.11
C ILE A 72 21.07 20.50 20.95
N ASN A 73 19.75 20.61 20.84
CA ASN A 73 18.85 19.49 20.70
C ASN A 73 17.75 19.79 19.66
N PRO A 74 17.92 19.36 18.40
CA PRO A 74 16.95 19.59 17.34
C PRO A 74 15.56 19.01 17.61
N SER A 75 15.46 17.92 18.39
CA SER A 75 14.18 17.24 18.68
C SER A 75 13.47 17.77 19.93
N LEU A 76 14.09 18.66 20.71
CA LEU A 76 13.49 19.26 21.90
C LEU A 76 12.23 20.06 21.51
N PRO A 77 11.02 19.68 21.96
CA PRO A 77 9.84 20.49 21.69
C PRO A 77 9.92 21.77 22.53
N VAL A 78 9.83 22.92 21.85
CA VAL A 78 9.81 24.24 22.48
C VAL A 78 8.46 24.87 22.18
N VAL A 79 7.76 25.26 23.23
CA VAL A 79 6.49 25.97 23.17
C VAL A 79 6.75 27.42 23.54
N MET A 80 6.56 28.31 22.57
CA MET A 80 6.73 29.74 22.79
C MET A 80 5.54 30.29 23.58
N VAL A 81 5.81 31.12 24.58
CA VAL A 81 4.80 31.84 25.36
C VAL A 81 4.97 33.32 25.06
N THR A 82 3.96 34.00 24.51
CA THR A 82 4.11 35.40 24.07
C THR A 82 2.90 36.26 24.47
N LYS A 83 3.13 37.57 24.60
CA LYS A 83 2.08 38.60 24.75
C LYS A 83 1.61 39.13 23.37
N SER A 84 2.32 38.82 22.28
CA SER A 84 2.11 39.37 20.95
C SER A 84 1.35 38.40 20.03
N GLU A 85 0.37 38.92 19.29
CA GLU A 85 -0.34 38.21 18.21
C GLU A 85 0.21 38.61 16.82
N GLU A 86 1.39 39.25 16.76
CA GLU A 86 1.97 39.71 15.50
C GLU A 86 2.38 38.54 14.59
N GLU A 87 1.82 38.53 13.38
CA GLU A 87 2.01 37.50 12.35
C GLU A 87 3.49 37.23 12.04
N ASN A 88 4.31 38.28 11.94
CA ASN A 88 5.75 38.16 11.66
C ASN A 88 6.51 37.34 12.71
N ILE A 89 6.16 37.47 13.99
CA ILE A 89 6.82 36.73 15.09
C ILE A 89 6.41 35.26 15.03
N MET A 90 5.14 35.00 14.71
CA MET A 90 4.62 33.64 14.54
C MET A 90 5.30 32.93 13.36
N GLU A 91 5.44 33.60 12.22
CA GLU A 91 6.14 33.05 11.04
C GLU A 91 7.60 32.71 11.36
N GLN A 92 8.31 33.60 12.07
CA GLN A 92 9.69 33.34 12.48
C GLN A 92 9.80 32.15 13.42
N ALA A 93 8.92 32.05 14.41
CA ALA A 93 8.91 30.94 15.35
C ALA A 93 8.60 29.61 14.64
N ILE A 94 7.62 29.60 13.72
CA ILE A 94 7.30 28.43 12.88
C ILE A 94 8.50 28.04 12.01
N GLY A 95 9.17 29.01 11.39
CA GLY A 95 10.39 28.80 10.62
C GLY A 95 11.53 28.18 11.43
N GLN A 96 11.58 28.45 12.74
CA GLN A 96 12.52 27.86 13.69
C GLN A 96 12.05 26.53 14.31
N LYS A 97 10.96 25.93 13.80
CA LYS A 97 10.45 24.61 14.19
C LYS A 97 10.03 24.52 15.68
N ILE A 98 9.28 25.50 16.16
CA ILE A 98 8.56 25.39 17.44
C ILE A 98 7.58 24.20 17.42
N ALA A 99 7.28 23.68 18.61
CA ALA A 99 6.29 22.62 18.77
C ALA A 99 4.87 23.19 18.89
N ASP A 100 4.71 24.32 19.58
CA ASP A 100 3.45 25.03 19.73
C ASP A 100 3.69 26.49 20.18
N TYR A 101 2.63 27.28 20.28
CA TYR A 101 2.68 28.58 20.92
C TYR A 101 1.49 28.78 21.87
N LEU A 102 1.67 29.64 22.86
CA LEU A 102 0.67 30.02 23.86
C LEU A 102 0.65 31.54 24.01
N ILE A 103 -0.55 32.13 23.99
CA ILE A 103 -0.74 33.57 24.17
C ILE A 103 -1.02 33.84 25.66
N LYS A 104 -0.31 34.81 26.25
CA LYS A 104 -0.53 35.28 27.63
C LYS A 104 -1.84 36.10 27.69
N PRO A 105 -2.66 35.98 28.75
CA PRO A 105 -2.44 35.17 29.96
C PRO A 105 -2.73 33.68 29.73
N VAL A 106 -1.78 32.82 30.11
CA VAL A 106 -1.87 31.37 29.88
C VAL A 106 -2.81 30.68 30.87
N ASN A 107 -3.76 29.89 30.38
CA ASN A 107 -4.64 29.07 31.21
C ASN A 107 -3.93 27.75 31.59
N PRO A 108 -3.92 27.31 32.87
CA PRO A 108 -3.29 26.05 33.28
C PRO A 108 -3.77 24.81 32.49
N ASN A 109 -5.05 24.76 32.10
CA ASN A 109 -5.57 23.68 31.27
C ASN A 109 -5.07 23.74 29.83
N GLN A 110 -4.84 24.94 29.29
CA GLN A 110 -4.27 25.13 27.96
C GLN A 110 -2.82 24.61 27.94
N ILE A 111 -2.03 24.93 28.97
CA ILE A 111 -0.68 24.38 29.12
C ILE A 111 -0.73 22.85 29.19
N LEU A 112 -1.62 22.28 30.01
CA LEU A 112 -1.76 20.82 30.13
C LEU A 112 -2.13 20.15 28.80
N LEU A 113 -3.01 20.75 28.00
CA LEU A 113 -3.35 20.25 26.67
C LEU A 113 -2.15 20.29 25.73
N THR A 114 -1.38 21.38 25.75
CA THR A 114 -0.13 21.51 24.98
C THR A 114 0.92 20.48 25.41
N LEU A 115 1.07 20.22 26.71
CA LEU A 115 1.96 19.18 27.23
C LEU A 115 1.52 17.79 26.76
N LYS A 116 0.22 17.45 26.86
CA LYS A 116 -0.30 16.17 26.36
C LYS A 116 -0.05 15.99 24.87
N LYS A 117 -0.28 17.05 24.07
CA LYS A 117 -0.07 17.06 22.61
C LYS A 117 1.40 16.87 22.23
N ASN A 118 2.34 17.38 23.01
CA ASN A 118 3.77 17.38 22.62
C ASN A 118 4.60 16.29 23.31
N ILE A 119 4.20 15.82 24.50
CA ILE A 119 4.93 14.81 25.27
C ILE A 119 4.25 13.43 25.15
N HIS A 120 2.92 13.39 25.26
CA HIS A 120 2.19 12.12 25.42
C HIS A 120 1.43 11.66 24.19
N ARG A 121 1.48 12.42 23.08
CA ARG A 121 0.68 12.16 21.88
C ARG A 121 0.78 10.72 21.40
N LYS A 122 1.99 10.18 21.23
CA LYS A 122 2.19 8.80 20.78
C LYS A 122 1.57 7.78 21.75
N ALA A 123 1.79 7.94 23.05
CA ALA A 123 1.23 7.02 24.05
C ALA A 123 -0.31 7.04 24.07
N ILE A 124 -0.89 8.24 23.96
CA ILE A 124 -2.35 8.42 23.89
C ILE A 124 -2.90 7.81 22.60
N GLU A 125 -2.26 8.07 21.45
CA GLU A 125 -2.63 7.48 20.15
C GLU A 125 -2.56 5.94 20.23
N THR A 126 -1.47 5.36 20.75
CA THR A 126 -1.34 3.91 20.93
C THR A 126 -2.45 3.34 21.84
N GLU A 127 -2.71 3.94 23.00
CA GLU A 127 -3.73 3.46 23.95
C GLU A 127 -5.14 3.50 23.33
N ILE A 128 -5.49 4.59 22.67
CA ILE A 128 -6.79 4.75 21.99
C ILE A 128 -6.91 3.73 20.86
N THR A 129 -5.92 3.63 19.99
CA THR A 129 -5.94 2.69 18.85
C THR A 129 -6.05 1.24 19.33
N GLN A 130 -5.33 0.87 20.40
CA GLN A 130 -5.45 -0.45 21.01
C GLN A 130 -6.86 -0.71 21.54
N SER A 131 -7.42 0.23 22.31
CA SER A 131 -8.77 0.09 22.85
C SER A 131 -9.82 -0.01 21.74
N GLN A 132 -9.70 0.77 20.67
CA GLN A 132 -10.64 0.72 19.56
C GLN A 132 -10.52 -0.59 18.78
N TYR A 133 -9.30 -1.08 18.52
CA TYR A 133 -9.10 -2.38 17.88
C TYR A 133 -9.70 -3.51 18.73
N GLN A 134 -9.47 -3.51 20.05
CA GLN A 134 -10.06 -4.50 20.96
C GLN A 134 -11.59 -4.51 20.91
N GLN A 135 -12.24 -3.34 20.87
CA GLN A 135 -13.69 -3.22 20.70
C GLN A 135 -14.17 -3.75 19.35
N ASN A 136 -13.36 -3.59 18.30
CA ASN A 136 -13.68 -4.04 16.95
C ASN A 136 -13.32 -5.52 16.69
N PHE A 137 -12.49 -6.13 17.54
CA PHE A 137 -11.93 -7.47 17.33
C PHE A 137 -13.02 -8.51 17.07
N GLN A 138 -14.04 -8.58 17.93
CA GLN A 138 -15.15 -9.53 17.79
C GLN A 138 -15.99 -9.26 16.54
N GLN A 139 -16.18 -7.99 16.18
CA GLN A 139 -16.95 -7.62 14.99
C GLN A 139 -16.23 -8.04 13.70
N ILE A 140 -14.91 -7.88 13.65
CA ILE A 140 -14.08 -8.34 12.51
C ILE A 140 -14.17 -9.86 12.39
N ALA A 141 -14.05 -10.59 13.50
CA ALA A 141 -14.16 -12.05 13.52
C ALA A 141 -15.54 -12.53 13.02
N MET A 142 -16.63 -11.90 13.50
CA MET A 142 -17.99 -12.19 13.01
C MET A 142 -18.12 -11.91 11.51
N GLN A 143 -17.62 -10.75 11.05
CA GLN A 143 -17.66 -10.37 9.64
C GLN A 143 -16.93 -11.38 8.74
N ILE A 144 -15.76 -11.87 9.17
CA ILE A 144 -15.00 -12.92 8.46
C ILE A 144 -15.83 -14.21 8.34
N MET A 145 -16.49 -14.64 9.41
CA MET A 145 -17.33 -15.85 9.40
C MET A 145 -18.58 -15.71 8.54
N ASP A 146 -19.11 -14.49 8.42
CA ASP A 146 -20.35 -14.19 7.71
C ASP A 146 -20.16 -13.80 6.25
N CYS A 147 -18.93 -13.68 5.74
CA CYS A 147 -18.67 -13.44 4.32
C CYS A 147 -19.35 -14.50 3.43
N ARG A 148 -20.20 -14.06 2.50
CA ARG A 148 -20.87 -14.90 1.48
C ARG A 148 -20.65 -14.40 0.06
N THR A 149 -20.29 -13.13 -0.11
CA THR A 149 -20.09 -12.50 -1.41
C THR A 149 -18.67 -12.00 -1.57
N TRP A 150 -18.28 -11.69 -2.80
CA TRP A 150 -16.98 -11.08 -3.08
C TRP A 150 -16.87 -9.67 -2.46
N GLN A 151 -17.99 -8.94 -2.34
CA GLN A 151 -18.01 -7.63 -1.72
C GLN A 151 -17.72 -7.72 -0.21
N ASP A 152 -18.25 -8.74 0.47
CA ASP A 152 -18.00 -8.94 1.90
C ASP A 152 -16.49 -9.11 2.16
N TRP A 153 -15.79 -9.85 1.28
CA TRP A 153 -14.33 -10.03 1.35
C TRP A 153 -13.55 -8.75 1.07
N VAL A 154 -14.01 -7.93 0.11
CA VAL A 154 -13.46 -6.58 -0.11
C VAL A 154 -13.57 -5.74 1.16
N ASP A 155 -14.74 -5.74 1.82
CA ASP A 155 -14.99 -4.94 3.00
C ASP A 155 -14.18 -5.43 4.21
N VAL A 156 -14.07 -6.75 4.41
CA VAL A 156 -13.18 -7.35 5.42
C VAL A 156 -11.74 -6.97 5.16
N TYR A 157 -11.26 -7.09 3.92
CA TYR A 157 -9.88 -6.78 3.58
C TYR A 157 -9.56 -5.29 3.82
N LYS A 158 -10.48 -4.38 3.43
CA LYS A 158 -10.35 -2.95 3.72
C LYS A 158 -10.25 -2.67 5.22
N ARG A 159 -11.07 -3.35 6.04
CA ARG A 159 -11.06 -3.19 7.50
C ARG A 159 -9.79 -3.72 8.14
N LEU A 160 -9.29 -4.87 7.69
CA LEU A 160 -8.02 -5.44 8.17
C LEU A 160 -6.83 -4.54 7.82
N VAL A 161 -6.78 -4.02 6.58
CA VAL A 161 -5.73 -3.08 6.16
C VAL A 161 -5.80 -1.77 6.95
N HIS A 162 -6.99 -1.26 7.24
CA HIS A 162 -7.14 -0.09 8.11
C HIS A 162 -6.48 -0.32 9.48
N TRP A 163 -6.83 -1.41 10.17
CA TRP A 163 -6.24 -1.72 11.48
C TRP A 163 -4.75 -2.01 11.40
N GLU A 164 -4.27 -2.61 10.31
CA GLU A 164 -2.84 -2.81 10.07
C GLU A 164 -2.09 -1.48 10.03
N LEU A 165 -2.62 -0.47 9.33
CA LEU A 165 -2.00 0.84 9.24
C LEU A 165 -2.04 1.58 10.59
N GLU A 166 -3.18 1.56 11.30
CA GLU A 166 -3.32 2.22 12.61
C GLU A 166 -2.38 1.58 13.66
N LEU A 167 -2.34 0.25 13.75
CA LEU A 167 -1.54 -0.46 14.74
C LEU A 167 -0.04 -0.43 14.44
N SER A 168 0.36 -0.44 13.15
CA SER A 168 1.77 -0.35 12.77
C SER A 168 2.35 1.06 12.97
N SER A 169 1.53 2.11 12.91
CA SER A 169 1.97 3.49 13.18
C SER A 169 2.25 3.76 14.67
N THR A 170 1.72 2.91 15.55
CA THR A 170 1.73 3.07 17.02
C THR A 170 2.60 2.04 17.75
N ASP A 171 3.36 1.20 17.01
CA ASP A 171 4.17 0.08 17.53
C ASP A 171 3.38 -0.79 18.53
N SER A 172 2.11 -1.05 18.22
CA SER A 172 1.17 -1.67 19.15
C SER A 172 1.45 -3.16 19.38
N SER A 173 1.31 -3.62 20.63
CA SER A 173 1.37 -5.05 20.98
C SER A 173 0.24 -5.89 20.39
N MET A 174 -0.83 -5.27 19.89
CA MET A 174 -1.99 -5.96 19.31
C MET A 174 -1.74 -6.47 17.88
N MET A 175 -0.57 -6.18 17.29
CA MET A 175 -0.20 -6.61 15.93
C MET A 175 -0.25 -8.14 15.74
N GLU A 176 0.10 -8.92 16.77
CA GLU A 176 0.03 -10.38 16.70
C GLU A 176 -1.41 -10.89 16.61
N MET A 177 -2.34 -10.27 17.33
CA MET A 177 -3.77 -10.59 17.23
C MET A 177 -4.35 -10.25 15.85
N LEU A 178 -3.94 -9.11 15.28
CA LEU A 178 -4.32 -8.76 13.93
C LEU A 178 -3.78 -9.77 12.91
N HIS A 179 -2.53 -10.22 13.08
CA HIS A 179 -1.94 -11.24 12.22
C HIS A 179 -2.76 -12.54 12.23
N MET A 180 -3.18 -13.00 13.40
CA MET A 180 -4.06 -14.18 13.52
C MET A 180 -5.40 -13.96 12.79
N GLN A 181 -6.02 -12.78 12.90
CA GLN A 181 -7.24 -12.46 12.17
C GLN A 181 -7.04 -12.42 10.65
N LYS A 182 -5.91 -11.89 10.17
CA LYS A 182 -5.57 -11.90 8.73
C LYS A 182 -5.38 -13.34 8.23
N GLU A 183 -4.76 -14.21 9.01
CA GLU A 183 -4.61 -15.63 8.67
C GLU A 183 -5.97 -16.34 8.60
N GLU A 184 -6.85 -16.13 9.58
CA GLU A 184 -8.21 -16.68 9.58
C GLU A 184 -9.03 -16.17 8.37
N ALA A 185 -8.95 -14.87 8.08
CA ALA A 185 -9.59 -14.26 6.93
C ALA A 185 -9.06 -14.87 5.62
N ASN A 186 -7.75 -15.03 5.46
CA ASN A 186 -7.17 -15.66 4.27
C ASN A 186 -7.57 -17.14 4.12
N ASN A 187 -7.70 -17.87 5.23
CA ASN A 187 -8.21 -19.24 5.21
C ASN A 187 -9.68 -19.31 4.77
N GLY A 188 -10.53 -18.38 5.25
CA GLY A 188 -11.92 -18.25 4.80
C GLY A 188 -12.01 -17.83 3.33
N PHE A 189 -11.19 -16.86 2.91
CA PHE A 189 -11.12 -16.36 1.55
C PHE A 189 -10.70 -17.46 0.57
N ALA A 190 -9.71 -18.27 0.93
CA ALA A 190 -9.29 -19.40 0.13
C ALA A 190 -10.43 -20.42 -0.08
N LYS A 191 -11.23 -20.71 0.95
CA LYS A 191 -12.42 -21.57 0.82
C LYS A 191 -13.45 -20.95 -0.11
N PHE A 192 -13.69 -19.65 0.02
CA PHE A 192 -14.61 -18.90 -0.84
C PHE A 192 -14.17 -18.94 -2.31
N ILE A 193 -12.90 -18.68 -2.61
CA ILE A 193 -12.35 -18.76 -3.97
C ILE A 193 -12.50 -20.17 -4.55
N LYS A 194 -12.18 -21.22 -3.78
CA LYS A 194 -12.35 -22.62 -4.24
C LYS A 194 -13.79 -22.96 -4.62
N GLN A 195 -14.77 -22.38 -3.93
CA GLN A 195 -16.19 -22.63 -4.15
C GLN A 195 -16.77 -21.84 -5.32
N ASN A 196 -16.26 -20.64 -5.59
CA ASN A 196 -16.92 -19.67 -6.48
C ASN A 196 -16.14 -19.36 -7.78
N TYR A 197 -14.81 -19.52 -7.78
CA TYR A 197 -13.97 -18.99 -8.86
C TYR A 197 -14.28 -19.62 -10.24
N LEU A 198 -14.48 -20.93 -10.31
CA LEU A 198 -14.80 -21.59 -11.58
C LEU A 198 -16.17 -21.17 -12.11
N ASP A 199 -17.15 -20.97 -11.23
CA ASP A 199 -18.50 -20.53 -11.60
C ASP A 199 -18.50 -19.09 -12.13
N TRP A 200 -17.60 -18.22 -11.63
CA TRP A 200 -17.41 -16.87 -12.17
C TRP A 200 -16.93 -16.89 -13.62
N LEU A 201 -16.11 -17.88 -13.97
CA LEU A 201 -15.51 -18.02 -15.30
C LEU A 201 -16.49 -18.66 -16.31
N ASP A 202 -17.27 -19.64 -15.89
CA ASP A 202 -18.24 -20.34 -16.76
C ASP A 202 -19.35 -19.39 -17.24
N ASN A 203 -19.85 -18.54 -16.34
CA ASN A 203 -20.83 -17.50 -16.67
C ASN A 203 -20.25 -16.42 -17.61
N ALA A 204 -18.94 -16.19 -17.60
CA ALA A 204 -18.29 -15.23 -18.50
C ALA A 204 -18.26 -15.71 -19.96
N SER A 205 -18.13 -17.02 -20.20
CA SER A 205 -18.15 -17.62 -21.55
C SER A 205 -19.48 -17.53 -22.29
N SER A 206 -20.59 -17.23 -21.58
CA SER A 206 -21.94 -17.18 -22.17
C SER A 206 -22.32 -15.82 -22.79
N THR A 207 -21.44 -14.82 -22.75
CA THR A 207 -21.76 -13.43 -23.15
C THR A 207 -21.60 -13.10 -24.65
N SER A 208 -21.87 -14.07 -25.53
CA SER A 208 -22.00 -13.83 -26.99
C SER A 208 -23.42 -13.42 -27.43
N SER A 209 -24.36 -13.18 -26.51
CA SER A 209 -25.66 -12.57 -26.84
C SER A 209 -26.03 -11.44 -25.89
N ALA A 210 -26.06 -10.21 -26.42
CA ALA A 210 -26.43 -8.98 -25.69
C ALA A 210 -27.92 -8.90 -25.30
N SER A 211 -28.70 -9.97 -25.48
CA SER A 211 -30.16 -9.98 -25.27
C SER A 211 -30.62 -10.67 -23.98
N GLN A 212 -29.76 -11.39 -23.26
CA GLN A 212 -30.15 -12.10 -22.02
C GLN A 212 -29.63 -11.49 -20.72
N ALA A 213 -28.87 -10.37 -20.78
CA ALA A 213 -28.32 -9.69 -19.61
C ALA A 213 -29.34 -8.88 -18.77
N ARG A 214 -30.65 -9.02 -19.00
CA ARG A 214 -31.68 -8.22 -18.30
C ARG A 214 -32.26 -8.86 -17.04
N ASN A 215 -32.01 -10.16 -16.77
CA ASN A 215 -32.64 -10.88 -15.66
C ASN A 215 -31.67 -11.63 -14.72
N ALA A 216 -30.35 -11.49 -14.88
CA ALA A 216 -29.41 -11.94 -13.86
C ALA A 216 -29.22 -10.82 -12.84
N SER A 217 -29.46 -11.10 -11.55
CA SER A 217 -29.19 -10.13 -10.49
C SER A 217 -27.74 -9.64 -10.60
N PRO A 218 -27.47 -8.31 -10.54
CA PRO A 218 -26.13 -7.72 -10.75
C PRO A 218 -25.07 -8.09 -9.68
N ALA A 219 -25.31 -9.12 -8.88
CA ALA A 219 -24.50 -9.56 -7.75
C ALA A 219 -23.68 -10.86 -8.00
N SER A 220 -23.63 -11.40 -9.22
CA SER A 220 -23.16 -12.79 -9.43
C SER A 220 -21.65 -13.01 -9.53
N LYS A 221 -20.81 -11.99 -9.80
CA LYS A 221 -19.34 -12.13 -9.83
C LYS A 221 -18.63 -10.77 -9.64
N PRO A 222 -17.38 -10.75 -9.13
CA PRO A 222 -16.56 -9.54 -9.11
C PRO A 222 -16.09 -9.15 -10.53
N MET A 223 -15.59 -7.92 -10.66
CA MET A 223 -14.79 -7.51 -11.82
C MET A 223 -13.44 -8.26 -11.80
N LEU A 224 -13.07 -8.85 -12.94
CA LEU A 224 -11.81 -9.58 -13.10
C LEU A 224 -10.81 -8.82 -13.97
N SER A 225 -9.54 -9.24 -13.97
CA SER A 225 -8.47 -8.64 -14.80
C SER A 225 -8.86 -8.36 -16.27
N PRO A 226 -9.51 -9.28 -17.02
CA PRO A 226 -9.92 -9.01 -18.40
C PRO A 226 -10.96 -7.89 -18.57
N ASP A 227 -11.68 -7.54 -17.51
CA ASP A 227 -12.82 -6.62 -17.57
C ASP A 227 -12.39 -5.14 -17.50
N ILE A 228 -11.15 -4.82 -17.07
CA ILE A 228 -10.70 -3.45 -16.77
C ILE A 228 -10.90 -2.50 -17.96
N PHE A 229 -10.47 -2.89 -19.17
CA PHE A 229 -10.60 -2.02 -20.34
C PHE A 229 -12.05 -1.75 -20.68
N LYS A 230 -12.89 -2.79 -20.70
CA LYS A 230 -14.31 -2.68 -21.04
C LYS A 230 -15.09 -1.84 -20.03
N THR A 231 -14.74 -1.92 -18.76
CA THR A 231 -15.54 -1.36 -17.65
C THR A 231 -15.04 -0.02 -17.14
N LYS A 232 -13.74 0.27 -17.21
CA LYS A 232 -13.16 1.53 -16.72
C LYS A 232 -12.49 2.37 -17.82
N VAL A 233 -11.77 1.75 -18.77
CA VAL A 233 -11.02 2.51 -19.79
C VAL A 233 -11.93 2.99 -20.93
N TYR A 234 -12.65 2.08 -21.59
CA TYR A 234 -13.46 2.38 -22.76
C TYR A 234 -14.62 3.35 -22.49
N PRO A 235 -15.34 3.30 -21.36
CA PRO A 235 -16.36 4.29 -21.06
C PRO A 235 -15.80 5.72 -21.06
N LEU A 236 -14.63 5.94 -20.44
CA LEU A 236 -13.97 7.25 -20.42
C LEU A 236 -13.51 7.69 -21.81
N LEU A 237 -12.98 6.77 -22.61
CA LEU A 237 -12.60 7.07 -23.99
C LEU A 237 -13.83 7.40 -24.86
N ASN A 238 -14.97 6.74 -24.63
CA ASN A 238 -16.23 7.03 -25.33
C ASN A 238 -16.79 8.42 -24.97
N GLU A 239 -16.51 8.91 -23.76
CA GLU A 239 -16.80 10.29 -23.34
C GLU A 239 -15.80 11.31 -23.92
N GLY A 240 -14.84 10.87 -24.74
CA GLY A 240 -13.80 11.72 -25.33
C GLY A 240 -12.73 12.16 -24.33
N LYS A 241 -12.64 11.53 -23.16
CA LYS A 241 -11.58 11.81 -22.17
C LYS A 241 -10.27 11.16 -22.60
N LYS A 242 -9.16 11.85 -22.31
CA LYS A 242 -7.83 11.22 -22.39
C LYS A 242 -7.62 10.36 -21.15
N VAL A 243 -7.09 9.16 -21.34
CA VAL A 243 -6.90 8.19 -20.26
C VAL A 243 -5.42 7.80 -20.16
N PHE A 244 -4.87 7.90 -18.95
CA PHE A 244 -3.60 7.30 -18.57
C PHE A 244 -3.88 6.08 -17.70
N LEU A 245 -3.67 4.88 -18.23
CA LEU A 245 -3.69 3.65 -17.47
C LEU A 245 -2.29 3.39 -16.90
N VAL A 246 -2.15 3.54 -15.59
CA VAL A 246 -0.90 3.30 -14.84
C VAL A 246 -1.02 1.97 -14.13
N VAL A 247 -0.20 0.99 -14.52
CA VAL A 247 -0.13 -0.33 -13.89
C VAL A 247 1.13 -0.37 -13.02
N LEU A 248 0.96 -0.48 -11.71
CA LEU A 248 2.05 -0.70 -10.76
C LEU A 248 2.17 -2.20 -10.52
N ASP A 249 3.26 -2.82 -10.97
CA ASP A 249 3.50 -4.26 -10.83
C ASP A 249 3.50 -4.69 -9.37
N ASN A 250 2.84 -5.79 -9.03
CA ASN A 250 2.88 -6.38 -7.68
C ASN A 250 2.44 -5.43 -6.55
N PHE A 251 1.47 -4.54 -6.82
CA PHE A 251 1.07 -3.46 -5.92
C PHE A 251 -0.16 -3.84 -5.08
N ARG A 252 -0.15 -3.50 -3.79
CA ARG A 252 -1.19 -3.91 -2.85
C ARG A 252 -2.04 -2.75 -2.36
N TYR A 253 -3.22 -3.09 -1.83
CA TYR A 253 -4.14 -2.10 -1.27
C TYR A 253 -3.56 -1.33 -0.07
N ASP A 254 -2.82 -1.99 0.81
CA ASP A 254 -2.17 -1.32 1.94
C ASP A 254 -1.08 -0.34 1.50
N GLN A 255 -0.33 -0.65 0.44
CA GLN A 255 0.61 0.28 -0.19
C GLN A 255 -0.13 1.46 -0.86
N TRP A 256 -1.23 1.19 -1.55
CA TRP A 256 -2.10 2.23 -2.12
C TRP A 256 -2.58 3.20 -1.05
N ARG A 257 -3.06 2.70 0.09
CA ARG A 257 -3.58 3.55 1.16
C ARG A 257 -2.54 4.54 1.70
N VAL A 258 -1.28 4.14 1.79
CA VAL A 258 -0.19 5.04 2.16
C VAL A 258 0.14 6.01 1.02
N LEU A 259 0.27 5.52 -0.22
CA LEU A 259 0.59 6.36 -1.39
C LEU A 259 -0.49 7.41 -1.69
N SER A 260 -1.76 7.08 -1.48
CA SER A 260 -2.91 7.95 -1.72
C SER A 260 -2.83 9.27 -0.93
N GLN A 261 -2.17 9.26 0.24
CA GLN A 261 -1.97 10.46 1.05
C GLN A 261 -1.11 11.49 0.32
N GLU A 262 -0.07 11.06 -0.39
CA GLU A 262 0.81 11.94 -1.18
C GLU A 262 0.06 12.57 -2.37
N LEU A 263 -0.87 11.82 -2.96
CA LEU A 263 -1.65 12.25 -4.12
C LEU A 263 -2.89 13.08 -3.77
N SER A 264 -3.39 12.96 -2.54
CA SER A 264 -4.64 13.59 -2.08
C SER A 264 -4.68 15.11 -2.25
N SER A 265 -3.54 15.78 -2.19
CA SER A 265 -3.42 17.23 -2.37
C SER A 265 -3.63 17.69 -3.82
N SER A 266 -3.44 16.78 -4.79
CA SER A 266 -3.42 17.08 -6.22
C SER A 266 -4.54 16.42 -7.01
N PHE A 267 -5.16 15.37 -6.46
CA PHE A 267 -6.22 14.61 -7.12
C PHE A 267 -7.47 14.44 -6.26
N ASP A 268 -8.63 14.42 -6.91
CA ASP A 268 -9.83 13.76 -6.41
C ASP A 268 -9.71 12.27 -6.73
N ILE A 269 -9.92 11.45 -5.70
CA ILE A 269 -9.63 10.01 -5.71
C ILE A 269 -10.93 9.23 -5.58
N ASP A 270 -11.26 8.44 -6.61
CA ASP A 270 -12.30 7.43 -6.57
C ASP A 270 -11.65 6.05 -6.43
N GLU A 271 -11.82 5.45 -5.24
CA GLU A 271 -11.15 4.21 -4.83
C GLU A 271 -12.07 3.00 -4.99
N ASP A 272 -11.69 2.10 -5.89
CA ASP A 272 -12.36 0.82 -6.11
C ASP A 272 -11.34 -0.33 -6.02
N LEU A 273 -11.82 -1.56 -5.82
CA LEU A 273 -11.00 -2.78 -5.84
C LEU A 273 -11.57 -3.78 -6.83
N TYR A 274 -10.72 -4.60 -7.43
CA TYR A 274 -11.14 -5.69 -8.31
C TYR A 274 -10.40 -6.98 -7.96
N TYR A 275 -10.79 -8.09 -8.61
CA TYR A 275 -10.18 -9.40 -8.39
C TYR A 275 -9.21 -9.74 -9.52
N SER A 276 -7.93 -9.93 -9.20
CA SER A 276 -6.99 -10.56 -10.11
C SER A 276 -7.43 -11.99 -10.42
N ILE A 277 -7.23 -12.42 -11.66
CA ILE A 277 -7.38 -13.82 -12.05
C ILE A 277 -6.25 -14.69 -11.45
N LEU A 278 -6.49 -15.99 -11.44
CA LEU A 278 -5.48 -17.02 -11.15
C LEU A 278 -4.84 -17.52 -12.45
N PRO A 279 -3.53 -17.83 -12.45
CA PRO A 279 -2.54 -17.43 -11.44
C PRO A 279 -2.43 -15.91 -11.28
N THR A 280 -2.22 -15.44 -10.04
CA THR A 280 -1.90 -14.04 -9.70
C THR A 280 -0.44 -13.73 -10.06
N ALA A 281 -0.10 -13.91 -11.33
CA ALA A 281 1.23 -13.73 -11.88
C ALA A 281 1.14 -12.96 -13.19
N THR A 282 2.18 -12.16 -13.47
CA THR A 282 2.18 -11.18 -14.55
C THR A 282 1.78 -11.75 -15.91
N GLN A 283 2.37 -12.88 -16.30
CA GLN A 283 2.09 -13.56 -17.57
C GLN A 283 0.60 -13.90 -17.78
N TYR A 284 -0.15 -14.10 -16.70
CA TYR A 284 -1.57 -14.41 -16.75
C TYR A 284 -2.40 -13.15 -16.52
N ALA A 285 -2.26 -12.54 -15.35
CA ALA A 285 -3.11 -11.45 -14.92
C ALA A 285 -2.92 -10.18 -15.76
N ARG A 286 -1.68 -9.78 -16.04
CA ARG A 286 -1.40 -8.57 -16.84
C ARG A 286 -1.76 -8.75 -18.30
N ASN A 287 -1.38 -9.87 -18.89
CA ASN A 287 -1.76 -10.19 -20.26
C ASN A 287 -3.29 -10.28 -20.41
N ALA A 288 -4.00 -10.72 -19.38
CA ALA A 288 -5.46 -10.68 -19.34
C ALA A 288 -6.02 -9.25 -19.33
N ILE A 289 -5.43 -8.32 -18.57
CA ILE A 289 -5.81 -6.89 -18.60
C ILE A 289 -5.66 -6.33 -20.02
N PHE A 290 -4.48 -6.50 -20.61
CA PHE A 290 -4.12 -5.90 -21.89
C PHE A 290 -4.82 -6.54 -23.09
N SER A 291 -5.08 -7.84 -23.04
CA SER A 291 -5.82 -8.53 -24.10
C SER A 291 -7.34 -8.49 -23.88
N GLY A 292 -7.82 -8.29 -22.65
CA GLY A 292 -9.24 -8.41 -22.31
C GLY A 292 -9.78 -9.82 -22.48
N LEU A 293 -8.89 -10.82 -22.42
CA LEU A 293 -9.20 -12.23 -22.54
C LEU A 293 -8.66 -13.00 -21.34
N MET A 294 -9.25 -14.18 -21.12
CA MET A 294 -8.62 -15.18 -20.26
C MET A 294 -7.41 -15.83 -20.95
N PRO A 295 -6.41 -16.29 -20.18
CA PRO A 295 -5.15 -16.83 -20.70
C PRO A 295 -5.28 -17.91 -21.79
N ASN A 296 -6.22 -18.86 -21.68
CA ASN A 296 -6.42 -19.86 -22.73
C ASN A 296 -6.83 -19.24 -24.07
N LYS A 297 -7.64 -18.18 -24.05
CA LYS A 297 -8.07 -17.48 -25.27
C LYS A 297 -6.96 -16.64 -25.87
N ILE A 298 -6.04 -16.12 -25.06
CA ILE A 298 -4.83 -15.48 -25.57
C ILE A 298 -3.99 -16.50 -26.34
N GLN A 299 -3.73 -17.66 -25.74
CA GLN A 299 -2.98 -18.76 -26.37
C GLN A 299 -3.66 -19.27 -27.65
N GLU A 300 -4.98 -19.43 -27.67
CA GLU A 300 -5.73 -19.91 -28.84
C GLU A 300 -5.79 -18.87 -29.98
N MET A 301 -6.00 -17.59 -29.66
CA MET A 301 -6.23 -16.54 -30.68
C MET A 301 -4.94 -15.88 -31.16
N PHE A 302 -3.94 -15.80 -30.29
CA PHE A 302 -2.68 -15.11 -30.52
C PHE A 302 -1.50 -15.96 -30.03
N PRO A 303 -1.29 -17.17 -30.60
CA PRO A 303 -0.23 -18.07 -30.15
C PRO A 303 1.15 -17.41 -30.21
N ASP A 304 1.42 -16.57 -31.20
CA ASP A 304 2.70 -15.85 -31.35
C ASP A 304 2.94 -14.78 -30.26
N LEU A 305 1.87 -14.37 -29.55
CA LEU A 305 1.95 -13.40 -28.45
C LEU A 305 1.98 -14.07 -27.07
N TRP A 306 1.67 -15.36 -27.00
CA TRP A 306 1.68 -16.14 -25.78
C TRP A 306 3.03 -16.84 -25.61
N VAL A 307 3.69 -16.57 -24.49
CA VAL A 307 4.95 -17.23 -24.08
C VAL A 307 4.56 -18.33 -23.09
N ASP A 308 5.12 -19.53 -23.21
CA ASP A 308 4.84 -20.64 -22.29
C ASP A 308 5.75 -20.60 -21.03
N GLU A 309 5.40 -21.41 -20.02
CA GLU A 309 6.06 -21.40 -18.70
C GLU A 309 7.50 -21.92 -18.69
N ASP A 310 7.83 -22.78 -19.65
CA ASP A 310 9.13 -23.43 -19.82
C ASP A 310 10.16 -22.55 -20.55
N GLU A 311 9.75 -21.38 -21.07
CA GLU A 311 10.69 -20.41 -21.63
C GLU A 311 11.50 -19.70 -20.53
N GLU A 312 12.83 -19.68 -20.71
CA GLU A 312 13.79 -19.20 -19.70
C GLU A 312 13.76 -17.66 -19.52
N GLU A 313 13.37 -16.89 -20.55
CA GLU A 313 13.31 -15.42 -20.52
C GLU A 313 12.10 -14.87 -21.30
N GLY A 314 11.62 -13.67 -20.94
CA GLY A 314 10.72 -12.92 -21.83
C GLY A 314 9.20 -13.13 -21.67
N LYS A 315 8.73 -13.59 -20.51
CA LYS A 315 7.30 -13.90 -20.26
C LYS A 315 6.31 -12.72 -20.41
N ASN A 316 6.80 -11.47 -20.42
CA ASN A 316 6.01 -10.24 -20.50
C ASN A 316 6.55 -9.28 -21.58
N LEU A 317 6.82 -9.80 -22.79
CA LEU A 317 7.35 -9.00 -23.91
C LEU A 317 6.26 -8.44 -24.85
N ASN A 318 5.07 -9.06 -24.85
CA ASN A 318 4.03 -8.82 -25.87
C ASN A 318 2.86 -7.93 -25.39
N GLU A 319 3.06 -7.15 -24.34
CA GLU A 319 2.03 -6.32 -23.70
C GLU A 319 1.41 -5.29 -24.68
N GLU A 320 2.24 -4.54 -25.42
CA GLU A 320 1.74 -3.57 -26.40
C GLU A 320 0.94 -4.22 -27.56
N PRO A 321 1.44 -5.29 -28.22
CA PRO A 321 0.65 -6.06 -29.18
C PRO A 321 -0.70 -6.52 -28.63
N LEU A 322 -0.76 -7.01 -27.39
CA LEU A 322 -2.02 -7.47 -26.79
C LEU A 322 -3.05 -6.33 -26.68
N ILE A 323 -2.63 -5.14 -26.23
CA ILE A 323 -3.49 -3.94 -26.19
C ILE A 323 -4.01 -3.61 -27.59
N ARG A 324 -3.13 -3.67 -28.60
CA ARG A 324 -3.50 -3.40 -30.00
C ARG A 324 -4.58 -4.36 -30.48
N THR A 325 -4.41 -5.67 -30.26
CA THR A 325 -5.42 -6.67 -30.64
C THR A 325 -6.76 -6.45 -29.93
N GLN A 326 -6.73 -5.96 -28.68
CA GLN A 326 -7.94 -5.67 -27.92
C GLN A 326 -8.69 -4.48 -28.53
N LEU A 327 -8.01 -3.38 -28.85
CA LEU A 327 -8.61 -2.23 -29.53
C LEU A 327 -9.23 -2.62 -30.88
N GLU A 328 -8.51 -3.41 -31.68
CA GLU A 328 -8.97 -3.90 -32.98
C GLU A 328 -10.24 -4.74 -32.87
N ARG A 329 -10.31 -5.67 -31.90
CA ARG A 329 -11.50 -6.51 -31.66
C ARG A 329 -12.72 -5.71 -31.22
N TYR A 330 -12.51 -4.63 -30.48
CA TYR A 330 -13.57 -3.67 -30.13
C TYR A 330 -13.84 -2.63 -31.23
N ARG A 331 -13.17 -2.73 -32.39
CA ARG A 331 -13.26 -1.81 -33.54
C ARG A 331 -12.97 -0.35 -33.16
N ARG A 332 -12.09 -0.15 -32.17
CA ARG A 332 -11.65 1.16 -31.68
C ARG A 332 -10.54 1.70 -32.60
N LYS A 333 -10.56 3.01 -32.87
CA LYS A 333 -9.66 3.69 -33.83
C LYS A 333 -8.68 4.65 -33.15
N GLU A 334 -8.79 4.78 -31.84
CA GLU A 334 -7.96 5.63 -31.01
C GLU A 334 -6.49 5.22 -31.11
N THR A 335 -5.61 6.20 -31.23
CA THR A 335 -4.17 5.95 -31.07
C THR A 335 -3.84 5.73 -29.60
N PHE A 336 -2.79 4.96 -29.34
CA PHE A 336 -2.31 4.75 -27.98
C PHE A 336 -0.78 4.69 -27.92
N THR A 337 -0.23 4.88 -26.73
CA THR A 337 1.18 4.63 -26.42
C THR A 337 1.32 3.58 -25.32
N TYR A 338 2.44 2.88 -25.31
CA TYR A 338 2.80 1.91 -24.30
C TYR A 338 4.23 2.19 -23.80
N HIS A 339 4.40 2.26 -22.48
CA HIS A 339 5.69 2.50 -21.85
C HIS A 339 5.89 1.57 -20.67
N LYS A 340 6.93 0.74 -20.72
CA LYS A 340 7.35 -0.12 -19.61
C LYS A 340 8.57 0.49 -18.93
N ILE A 341 8.47 0.73 -17.63
CA ILE A 341 9.46 1.42 -16.81
C ILE A 341 10.10 0.41 -15.85
N ASN A 342 11.30 -0.04 -16.22
CA ASN A 342 12.12 -0.95 -15.39
C ASN A 342 13.28 -0.20 -14.72
N THR A 343 13.74 0.87 -15.34
CA THR A 343 14.90 1.64 -14.90
C THR A 343 14.59 3.12 -14.76
N GLN A 344 15.47 3.84 -14.06
CA GLN A 344 15.42 5.30 -13.98
C GLN A 344 15.52 5.95 -15.38
N ALA A 345 16.34 5.40 -16.27
CA ALA A 345 16.50 5.92 -17.64
C ALA A 345 15.20 5.80 -18.46
N ASP A 346 14.43 4.72 -18.28
CA ASP A 346 13.12 4.56 -18.90
C ASP A 346 12.15 5.64 -18.42
N ALA A 347 12.18 5.94 -17.12
CA ALA A 347 11.34 6.97 -16.51
C ALA A 347 11.71 8.37 -17.02
N ASP A 348 12.99 8.70 -17.12
CA ASP A 348 13.47 9.98 -17.66
C ASP A 348 13.03 10.16 -19.12
N LYS A 349 13.11 9.09 -19.93
CA LYS A 349 12.65 9.08 -21.32
C LYS A 349 11.14 9.32 -21.44
N LEU A 350 10.34 8.69 -20.57
CA LEU A 350 8.89 8.93 -20.50
C LEU A 350 8.59 10.42 -20.25
N MET A 351 9.30 11.03 -19.29
CA MET A 351 9.11 12.43 -18.95
C MET A 351 9.50 13.38 -20.08
N GLN A 352 10.58 13.11 -20.81
CA GLN A 352 10.96 13.89 -21.99
C GLN A 352 9.89 13.85 -23.09
N GLN A 353 9.15 12.75 -23.19
CA GLN A 353 8.11 12.55 -24.20
C GLN A 353 6.70 12.98 -23.72
N MET A 354 6.57 13.51 -22.49
CA MET A 354 5.28 13.72 -21.85
C MET A 354 4.32 14.61 -22.67
N GLN A 355 4.83 15.68 -23.28
CA GLN A 355 4.06 16.55 -24.17
C GLN A 355 3.55 15.82 -25.42
N GLN A 356 4.34 14.90 -25.98
CA GLN A 356 3.95 14.13 -27.16
C GLN A 356 2.90 13.07 -26.81
N ILE A 357 3.13 12.29 -25.75
CA ILE A 357 2.21 11.19 -25.39
C ILE A 357 0.86 11.72 -24.91
N SER A 358 0.83 12.88 -24.24
CA SER A 358 -0.41 13.55 -23.81
C SER A 358 -1.39 13.90 -24.93
N LYS A 359 -0.97 13.80 -26.21
CA LYS A 359 -1.85 14.00 -27.37
C LYS A 359 -2.70 12.76 -27.68
N ASN A 360 -2.28 11.57 -27.26
CA ASN A 360 -3.01 10.33 -27.53
C ASN A 360 -4.22 10.20 -26.60
N PRO A 361 -5.36 9.67 -27.10
CA PRO A 361 -6.51 9.34 -26.27
C PRO A 361 -6.19 8.36 -25.15
N LEU A 362 -5.33 7.36 -25.41
CA LEU A 362 -4.93 6.36 -24.44
C LEU A 362 -3.41 6.32 -24.28
N ASN A 363 -2.93 6.30 -23.04
CA ASN A 363 -1.54 6.05 -22.70
C ASN A 363 -1.48 4.97 -21.64
N VAL A 364 -0.69 3.92 -21.86
CA VAL A 364 -0.51 2.82 -20.91
C VAL A 364 0.92 2.84 -20.40
N VAL A 365 1.08 2.92 -19.09
CA VAL A 365 2.40 3.00 -18.44
C VAL A 365 2.48 1.92 -17.36
N VAL A 366 3.52 1.09 -17.41
CA VAL A 366 3.76 0.00 -16.47
C VAL A 366 5.02 0.28 -15.67
N PHE A 367 4.93 0.27 -14.34
CA PHE A 367 6.07 0.44 -13.44
C PHE A 367 6.36 -0.86 -12.70
N ASN A 368 7.57 -1.40 -12.89
CA ASN A 368 7.95 -2.72 -12.36
C ASN A 368 8.72 -2.68 -11.03
N PHE A 369 8.94 -1.51 -10.43
CA PHE A 369 9.83 -1.36 -9.28
C PHE A 369 9.47 -2.26 -8.09
N ILE A 370 8.18 -2.36 -7.75
CA ILE A 370 7.73 -3.09 -6.56
C ILE A 370 7.98 -4.59 -6.72
N ASP A 371 7.80 -5.11 -7.93
CA ASP A 371 8.14 -6.49 -8.25
C ASP A 371 9.66 -6.74 -8.26
N MET A 372 10.44 -5.82 -8.83
CA MET A 372 11.90 -5.86 -8.73
C MET A 372 12.38 -5.85 -7.26
N LEU A 373 11.70 -5.12 -6.37
CA LEU A 373 11.98 -5.11 -4.95
C LEU A 373 11.64 -6.46 -4.30
N SER A 374 10.50 -7.07 -4.66
CA SER A 374 10.12 -8.42 -4.20
C SER A 374 11.16 -9.47 -4.60
N HIS A 375 11.62 -9.44 -5.85
CA HIS A 375 12.67 -10.33 -6.36
C HIS A 375 14.03 -10.07 -5.71
N ALA A 376 14.46 -8.82 -5.64
CA ALA A 376 15.72 -8.43 -5.01
C ALA A 376 15.82 -8.87 -3.54
N ARG A 377 14.69 -8.96 -2.84
CA ARG A 377 14.63 -9.48 -1.46
C ARG A 377 15.02 -10.95 -1.37
N THR A 378 14.69 -11.73 -2.39
CA THR A 378 15.02 -13.16 -2.45
C THR A 378 16.51 -13.36 -2.72
N GLU A 379 17.11 -12.49 -3.53
CA GLU A 379 18.51 -12.60 -3.97
C GLU A 379 19.51 -11.85 -3.06
N SER A 380 19.06 -10.79 -2.38
CA SER A 380 19.90 -9.92 -1.57
C SER A 380 19.52 -9.95 -0.09
N LYS A 381 20.45 -10.42 0.74
CA LYS A 381 20.31 -10.42 2.21
C LYS A 381 20.04 -9.02 2.77
N MET A 382 20.69 -7.99 2.21
CA MET A 382 20.51 -6.60 2.63
C MET A 382 19.08 -6.12 2.38
N VAL A 383 18.53 -6.37 1.19
CA VAL A 383 17.15 -5.99 0.84
C VAL A 383 16.16 -6.76 1.72
N ARG A 384 16.46 -8.03 2.03
CA ARG A 384 15.66 -8.83 2.97
C ARG A 384 15.60 -8.27 4.38
N GLU A 385 16.71 -7.72 4.87
CA GLU A 385 16.77 -7.06 6.18
C GLU A 385 16.02 -5.71 6.17
N LEU A 386 16.11 -4.95 5.07
CA LEU A 386 15.41 -3.67 4.92
C LEU A 386 13.89 -3.84 4.78
N ALA A 387 13.43 -4.81 3.99
CA ALA A 387 12.02 -5.09 3.74
C ALA A 387 11.50 -6.29 4.57
N ASN A 388 11.88 -6.37 5.84
CA ASN A 388 11.69 -7.57 6.66
C ASN A 388 10.23 -7.87 7.08
N ASN A 389 9.34 -6.88 7.02
CA ASN A 389 7.94 -6.99 7.38
C ASN A 389 7.06 -6.09 6.49
N GLU A 390 5.75 -6.18 6.67
CA GLU A 390 4.74 -5.43 5.91
C GLU A 390 4.93 -3.90 6.02
N SER A 391 5.21 -3.39 7.22
CA SER A 391 5.42 -1.95 7.45
C SER A 391 6.66 -1.43 6.74
N ALA A 392 7.78 -2.15 6.85
CA ALA A 392 9.03 -1.80 6.19
C ALA A 392 8.90 -1.86 4.66
N TYR A 393 8.20 -2.88 4.14
CA TYR A 393 7.92 -3.01 2.71
C TYR A 393 7.09 -1.82 2.19
N ARG A 394 6.01 -1.43 2.90
CA ARG A 394 5.23 -0.21 2.59
C ARG A 394 6.09 1.06 2.65
N SER A 395 6.96 1.19 3.66
CA SER A 395 7.84 2.35 3.80
C SER A 395 8.82 2.49 2.64
N ILE A 396 9.38 1.38 2.15
CA ILE A 396 10.28 1.39 0.99
C ILE A 396 9.50 1.77 -0.29
N THR A 397 8.31 1.23 -0.49
CA THR A 397 7.44 1.61 -1.62
C THR A 397 7.11 3.10 -1.60
N LEU A 398 6.75 3.66 -0.44
CA LEU A 398 6.50 5.10 -0.30
C LEU A 398 7.75 5.93 -0.57
N SER A 399 8.90 5.52 -0.04
CA SER A 399 10.19 6.18 -0.27
C SER A 399 10.54 6.18 -1.76
N TRP A 400 10.38 5.06 -2.45
CA TRP A 400 10.56 4.99 -3.90
C TRP A 400 9.62 5.94 -4.63
N PHE A 401 8.34 5.98 -4.26
CA PHE A 401 7.38 6.88 -4.89
C PHE A 401 7.82 8.35 -4.74
N ARG A 402 8.16 8.78 -3.52
CA ARG A 402 8.56 10.17 -3.21
C ARG A 402 9.86 10.60 -3.89
N HIS A 403 10.78 9.69 -4.10
CA HIS A 403 12.14 10.00 -4.55
C HIS A 403 12.45 9.53 -5.98
N SER A 404 11.47 8.96 -6.69
CA SER A 404 11.61 8.62 -8.10
C SER A 404 10.76 9.52 -8.99
N VAL A 405 11.03 9.45 -10.29
CA VAL A 405 10.36 10.22 -11.34
C VAL A 405 8.85 10.01 -11.40
N ILE A 406 8.34 8.93 -10.81
CA ILE A 406 6.90 8.68 -10.74
C ILE A 406 6.14 9.80 -10.01
N SER A 407 6.73 10.41 -8.98
CA SER A 407 6.10 11.53 -8.27
C SER A 407 5.89 12.75 -9.17
N ASP A 408 6.90 13.10 -9.96
CA ASP A 408 6.82 14.19 -10.93
C ASP A 408 5.89 13.83 -12.10
N PHE A 409 5.85 12.56 -12.51
CA PHE A 409 4.88 12.07 -13.50
C PHE A 409 3.43 12.29 -13.03
N PHE A 410 3.08 11.90 -11.81
CA PHE A 410 1.75 12.18 -11.25
C PHE A 410 1.48 13.67 -11.08
N ARG A 411 2.50 14.47 -10.71
CA ARG A 411 2.36 15.93 -10.62
C ARG A 411 2.02 16.56 -11.96
N GLN A 412 2.64 16.10 -13.05
CA GLN A 412 2.30 16.57 -14.40
C GLN A 412 0.90 16.10 -14.82
N LEU A 413 0.52 14.85 -14.54
CA LEU A 413 -0.82 14.35 -14.83
C LEU A 413 -1.92 15.14 -14.11
N ALA A 414 -1.69 15.59 -12.88
CA ALA A 414 -2.64 16.39 -12.12
C ALA A 414 -2.99 17.72 -12.80
N GLN A 415 -2.08 18.24 -13.64
CA GLN A 415 -2.24 19.51 -14.35
C GLN A 415 -2.86 19.33 -15.75
N MET A 416 -3.03 18.08 -16.20
CA MET A 416 -3.59 17.76 -17.52
C MET A 416 -5.10 17.53 -17.44
N ASP A 417 -5.82 17.84 -18.52
CA ASP A 417 -7.21 17.42 -18.69
C ASP A 417 -7.26 15.94 -19.14
N CYS A 418 -6.99 15.05 -18.20
CA CYS A 418 -7.05 13.61 -18.38
C CYS A 418 -7.64 12.90 -17.16
N LYS A 419 -7.97 11.62 -17.34
CA LYS A 419 -8.29 10.68 -16.27
C LYS A 419 -7.11 9.75 -16.09
N VAL A 420 -6.69 9.52 -14.85
CA VAL A 420 -5.65 8.55 -14.54
C VAL A 420 -6.31 7.36 -13.88
N ILE A 421 -6.14 6.17 -14.44
CA ILE A 421 -6.54 4.91 -13.83
C ILE A 421 -5.27 4.28 -13.26
N VAL A 422 -5.20 4.13 -11.94
CA VAL A 422 -4.09 3.42 -11.29
C VAL A 422 -4.58 2.03 -10.90
N THR A 423 -3.89 1.00 -11.36
CA THR A 423 -4.20 -0.39 -11.03
C THR A 423 -2.90 -1.17 -10.88
N THR A 424 -3.05 -2.44 -10.56
CA THR A 424 -2.00 -3.46 -10.64
C THR A 424 -2.56 -4.64 -11.42
N ASP A 425 -1.75 -5.66 -11.67
CA ASP A 425 -2.20 -6.95 -12.17
C ASP A 425 -2.43 -7.97 -11.04
N HIS A 426 -1.62 -7.93 -9.99
CA HIS A 426 -1.75 -8.74 -8.79
C HIS A 426 -1.00 -8.08 -7.62
N GLY A 427 -1.28 -8.49 -6.39
CA GLY A 427 -0.43 -8.16 -5.24
C GLY A 427 0.51 -9.31 -4.86
N SER A 428 0.99 -9.29 -3.62
CA SER A 428 1.83 -10.34 -3.02
C SER A 428 1.56 -10.51 -1.53
N ILE A 429 1.93 -11.66 -1.00
CA ILE A 429 1.84 -11.96 0.43
C ILE A 429 3.19 -12.45 0.96
N ARG A 430 3.50 -12.11 2.21
CA ARG A 430 4.67 -12.63 2.90
C ARG A 430 4.45 -14.11 3.26
N CYS A 431 5.27 -14.99 2.71
CA CYS A 431 5.14 -16.43 2.87
C CYS A 431 5.88 -16.98 4.08
N THR A 432 5.21 -17.76 4.95
CA THR A 432 5.87 -18.38 6.12
C THR A 432 5.72 -19.91 6.18
N GLN A 433 4.65 -20.45 5.59
CA GLN A 433 4.27 -21.86 5.71
C GLN A 433 4.70 -22.70 4.50
N PRO A 434 5.75 -23.55 4.61
CA PRO A 434 6.18 -24.36 3.49
C PRO A 434 5.27 -25.57 3.28
N VAL A 435 4.94 -25.85 2.03
CA VAL A 435 4.17 -27.02 1.57
C VAL A 435 5.00 -27.81 0.59
N LYS A 436 5.07 -29.14 0.80
CA LYS A 436 5.80 -30.02 -0.11
C LYS A 436 5.03 -30.21 -1.40
N ILE A 437 5.74 -30.13 -2.52
CA ILE A 437 5.21 -30.50 -3.84
C ILE A 437 6.25 -31.28 -4.63
N VAL A 438 5.80 -32.29 -5.36
CA VAL A 438 6.60 -33.13 -6.24
C VAL A 438 6.09 -32.90 -7.66
N GLY A 439 6.99 -32.55 -8.57
CA GLY A 439 6.69 -32.38 -9.98
C GLY A 439 7.79 -33.00 -10.84
N ASP A 440 7.57 -33.03 -12.14
CA ASP A 440 8.58 -33.41 -13.12
C ASP A 440 9.57 -32.25 -13.37
N ARG A 441 10.54 -32.47 -14.27
CA ARG A 441 11.54 -31.44 -14.63
C ARG A 441 10.95 -30.22 -15.34
N ASN A 442 9.74 -30.34 -15.89
CA ASN A 442 9.09 -29.30 -16.67
C ASN A 442 8.15 -28.45 -15.80
N THR A 443 8.09 -28.73 -14.49
CA THR A 443 7.30 -27.96 -13.54
C THR A 443 7.96 -26.58 -13.33
N ASN A 444 7.16 -25.52 -13.47
CA ASN A 444 7.63 -24.14 -13.37
C ASN A 444 8.25 -23.80 -12.00
N THR A 445 9.02 -22.70 -11.93
CA THR A 445 9.77 -22.30 -10.72
C THR A 445 8.96 -21.50 -9.70
N ASN A 446 7.78 -20.99 -10.05
CA ASN A 446 6.95 -20.16 -9.15
C ASN A 446 6.63 -20.89 -7.83
N LEU A 447 6.64 -20.17 -6.71
CA LEU A 447 6.50 -20.75 -5.37
C LEU A 447 5.06 -20.78 -4.86
N ARG A 448 4.12 -20.16 -5.57
CA ARG A 448 2.72 -20.01 -5.16
C ARG A 448 1.76 -20.80 -6.03
N TYR A 449 2.14 -21.15 -7.26
CA TYR A 449 1.44 -22.13 -8.07
C TYR A 449 2.40 -23.03 -8.82
N LYS A 450 1.98 -24.27 -9.06
CA LYS A 450 2.66 -25.21 -9.94
C LYS A 450 1.74 -25.64 -11.07
N LEU A 451 2.28 -25.66 -12.28
CA LEU A 451 1.71 -26.32 -13.45
C LEU A 451 2.57 -27.56 -13.77
N GLY A 452 1.93 -28.69 -14.05
CA GLY A 452 2.65 -29.89 -14.44
C GLY A 452 1.77 -31.12 -14.59
N LYS A 453 2.39 -32.22 -15.04
CA LYS A 453 1.78 -33.55 -15.10
C LYS A 453 2.03 -34.28 -13.79
N ASN A 454 1.04 -35.01 -13.29
CA ASN A 454 1.18 -35.89 -12.12
C ASN A 454 1.82 -35.22 -10.88
N LEU A 455 1.40 -33.98 -10.58
CA LEU A 455 1.89 -33.25 -9.40
C LEU A 455 1.49 -33.99 -8.12
N GLY A 456 2.48 -34.32 -7.29
CA GLY A 456 2.29 -34.92 -5.96
C GLY A 456 2.29 -33.84 -4.88
N TYR A 457 1.25 -33.80 -4.06
CA TYR A 457 1.11 -32.84 -2.96
C TYR A 457 0.37 -33.49 -1.79
N ASP A 458 0.45 -32.89 -0.61
CA ASP A 458 -0.29 -33.33 0.57
C ASP A 458 -1.75 -32.86 0.48
N GLU A 459 -2.68 -33.79 0.25
CA GLU A 459 -4.12 -33.51 0.14
C GLU A 459 -4.73 -32.95 1.43
N ASN A 460 -4.07 -33.11 2.58
CA ASN A 460 -4.53 -32.55 3.85
C ASN A 460 -4.21 -31.06 3.99
N LYS A 461 -3.37 -30.50 3.12
CA LYS A 461 -3.07 -29.06 3.11
C LYS A 461 -4.16 -28.30 2.36
N SER A 462 -4.45 -27.09 2.81
CA SER A 462 -5.36 -26.19 2.09
C SER A 462 -4.70 -25.72 0.80
N LEU A 463 -4.90 -26.48 -0.28
CA LEU A 463 -4.47 -26.15 -1.65
C LEU A 463 -5.70 -26.01 -2.54
N PHE A 464 -5.61 -25.23 -3.62
CA PHE A 464 -6.63 -25.24 -4.68
C PHE A 464 -6.06 -25.96 -5.89
N VAL A 465 -6.73 -27.05 -6.30
CA VAL A 465 -6.28 -27.90 -7.41
C VAL A 465 -7.26 -27.82 -8.54
N ILE A 466 -6.76 -27.47 -9.73
CA ILE A 466 -7.53 -27.46 -10.97
C ILE A 466 -6.97 -28.58 -11.85
N LYS A 467 -7.70 -29.71 -11.88
CA LYS A 467 -7.32 -30.89 -12.67
C LYS A 467 -7.62 -30.76 -14.16
N ASP A 468 -8.56 -29.88 -14.54
CA ASP A 468 -8.91 -29.59 -15.94
C ASP A 468 -8.78 -28.07 -16.17
N PRO A 469 -7.62 -27.59 -16.65
CA PRO A 469 -7.33 -26.16 -16.79
C PRO A 469 -8.35 -25.40 -17.65
N ARG A 470 -9.01 -26.09 -18.59
CA ARG A 470 -10.02 -25.50 -19.48
C ARG A 470 -11.22 -24.96 -18.72
N LYS A 471 -11.61 -25.60 -17.59
CA LYS A 471 -12.68 -25.10 -16.72
C LYS A 471 -12.32 -23.78 -16.02
N ALA A 472 -11.02 -23.54 -15.85
CA ALA A 472 -10.49 -22.30 -15.31
C ALA A 472 -10.05 -21.31 -16.40
N LEU A 473 -10.36 -21.60 -17.68
CA LEU A 473 -9.93 -20.80 -18.82
C LEU A 473 -8.40 -20.58 -18.85
N LEU A 474 -7.64 -21.61 -18.46
CA LEU A 474 -6.18 -21.62 -18.42
C LEU A 474 -5.56 -22.46 -19.55
N PRO A 475 -4.35 -22.12 -20.01
CA PRO A 475 -3.55 -22.91 -20.93
C PRO A 475 -3.37 -24.33 -20.42
N SER A 476 -3.41 -25.28 -21.35
CA SER A 476 -3.21 -26.69 -21.07
C SER A 476 -2.22 -27.26 -22.08
N PRO A 477 -0.89 -27.08 -21.87
CA PRO A 477 0.13 -27.55 -22.82
C PRO A 477 0.03 -29.05 -23.11
N ASN A 478 -0.54 -29.82 -22.17
CA ASN A 478 -0.82 -31.24 -22.32
C ASN A 478 -2.21 -31.62 -21.80
N LEU A 479 -2.77 -32.74 -22.27
CA LEU A 479 -4.08 -33.26 -21.81
C LEU A 479 -4.16 -33.54 -20.30
N SER A 480 -3.03 -33.90 -19.67
CA SER A 480 -2.94 -34.21 -18.23
C SER A 480 -2.40 -33.07 -17.38
N THR A 481 -2.40 -31.84 -17.92
CA THR A 481 -1.93 -30.65 -17.18
C THR A 481 -2.86 -30.38 -16.00
N SER A 482 -2.28 -30.15 -14.83
CA SER A 482 -3.00 -29.68 -13.65
C SER A 482 -2.32 -28.46 -13.06
N TYR A 483 -3.10 -27.59 -12.42
CA TYR A 483 -2.60 -26.45 -11.65
C TYR A 483 -2.85 -26.69 -10.16
N VAL A 484 -1.86 -26.39 -9.35
CA VAL A 484 -1.96 -26.46 -7.88
C VAL A 484 -1.56 -25.10 -7.34
N PHE A 485 -2.46 -24.45 -6.61
CA PHE A 485 -2.26 -23.13 -6.01
C PHE A 485 -2.12 -23.23 -4.49
N ALA A 486 -1.09 -22.56 -3.97
CA ALA A 486 -0.92 -22.30 -2.55
C ALA A 486 -1.99 -21.31 -2.06
N THR A 487 -2.39 -21.43 -0.80
CA THR A 487 -3.40 -20.54 -0.19
C THR A 487 -2.86 -19.89 1.07
N GLY A 488 -3.37 -18.71 1.42
CA GLY A 488 -2.87 -17.94 2.57
C GLY A 488 -1.40 -17.60 2.41
N ASP A 489 -0.61 -17.72 3.47
CA ASP A 489 0.82 -17.44 3.47
C ASP A 489 1.70 -18.67 3.13
N SER A 490 1.09 -19.71 2.54
CA SER A 490 1.82 -20.92 2.18
C SER A 490 2.64 -20.78 0.89
N PHE A 491 3.72 -21.55 0.77
CA PHE A 491 4.54 -21.62 -0.45
C PHE A 491 5.07 -23.02 -0.71
N PHE A 492 5.31 -23.35 -1.97
CA PHE A 492 5.80 -24.65 -2.40
C PHE A 492 7.32 -24.78 -2.25
N ALA A 493 7.75 -25.90 -1.68
CA ALA A 493 9.15 -26.31 -1.63
C ALA A 493 9.30 -27.78 -2.05
N TYR A 494 10.27 -28.06 -2.91
CA TYR A 494 10.56 -29.42 -3.35
C TYR A 494 11.18 -30.26 -2.21
N PRO A 495 10.93 -31.58 -2.14
CA PRO A 495 11.51 -32.44 -1.10
C PRO A 495 13.04 -32.47 -1.13
N ASN A 496 13.64 -32.34 -2.32
CA ASN A 496 15.08 -32.28 -2.49
C ASN A 496 15.61 -30.95 -1.94
N ASN A 497 16.55 -31.00 -0.99
CA ASN A 497 17.06 -29.82 -0.28
C ASN A 497 15.95 -28.98 0.39
N TYR A 498 14.88 -29.63 0.86
CA TYR A 498 13.71 -28.96 1.44
C TYR A 498 14.09 -27.91 2.49
N ASN A 499 14.92 -28.25 3.49
CA ASN A 499 15.30 -27.33 4.56
C ASN A 499 16.03 -26.08 4.05
N TYR A 500 16.87 -26.23 3.02
CA TYR A 500 17.54 -25.09 2.39
C TYR A 500 16.52 -24.15 1.74
N TYR A 501 15.65 -24.66 0.87
CA TYR A 501 14.65 -23.84 0.18
C TYR A 501 13.63 -23.23 1.13
N VAL A 502 13.24 -23.95 2.19
CA VAL A 502 12.38 -23.40 3.25
C VAL A 502 13.08 -22.24 3.93
N SER A 503 14.34 -22.38 4.34
CA SER A 503 15.09 -21.27 4.95
C SER A 503 15.35 -20.11 3.99
N TYR A 504 15.46 -20.39 2.70
CA TYR A 504 15.78 -19.39 1.68
C TYR A 504 14.57 -18.53 1.32
N TYR A 505 13.39 -19.15 1.16
CA TYR A 505 12.16 -18.47 0.73
C TYR A 505 11.20 -18.10 1.86
N ARG A 506 11.37 -18.63 3.07
CA ARG A 506 10.59 -18.18 4.22
C ARG A 506 10.77 -16.68 4.44
N ASP A 507 9.67 -16.06 4.83
CA ASP A 507 9.51 -14.63 5.04
C ASP A 507 9.62 -13.79 3.77
N THR A 508 9.76 -14.36 2.57
CA THR A 508 9.78 -13.58 1.31
C THR A 508 8.37 -13.21 0.84
N PHE A 509 8.23 -12.11 0.09
CA PHE A 509 6.97 -11.76 -0.58
C PHE A 509 6.85 -12.53 -1.88
N GLN A 510 5.73 -13.22 -2.07
CA GLN A 510 5.49 -14.08 -3.22
C GLN A 510 4.09 -13.84 -3.78
N HIS A 511 3.91 -14.18 -5.04
CA HIS A 511 2.64 -14.04 -5.77
C HIS A 511 2.42 -15.25 -6.70
N GLY A 512 1.18 -15.42 -7.15
CA GLY A 512 0.76 -16.52 -8.03
C GLY A 512 -0.29 -17.46 -7.40
N GLY A 513 -0.58 -17.29 -6.11
CA GLY A 513 -1.49 -18.12 -5.32
C GLY A 513 -2.78 -17.39 -4.96
N ILE A 514 -3.40 -17.85 -3.85
CA ILE A 514 -4.66 -17.33 -3.34
C ILE A 514 -4.46 -16.72 -1.95
N SER A 515 -4.56 -15.40 -1.89
CA SER A 515 -4.73 -14.59 -0.68
C SER A 515 -5.51 -13.33 -1.04
N MET A 516 -6.07 -12.67 -0.03
CA MET A 516 -6.71 -11.36 -0.24
C MET A 516 -5.70 -10.35 -0.79
N GLU A 517 -4.47 -10.38 -0.29
CA GLU A 517 -3.38 -9.50 -0.71
C GLU A 517 -2.97 -9.68 -2.17
N GLU A 518 -2.98 -10.92 -2.68
CA GLU A 518 -2.67 -11.20 -4.10
C GLU A 518 -3.84 -10.91 -5.04
N MET A 519 -5.07 -11.26 -4.62
CA MET A 519 -6.24 -11.26 -5.50
C MET A 519 -7.08 -10.00 -5.42
N ILE A 520 -7.25 -9.37 -4.26
CA ILE A 520 -8.09 -8.17 -4.11
C ILE A 520 -7.19 -6.94 -4.24
N VAL A 521 -7.26 -6.30 -5.39
CA VAL A 521 -6.24 -5.34 -5.81
C VAL A 521 -6.80 -3.96 -6.22
N PRO A 522 -6.02 -2.87 -6.08
CA PRO A 522 -6.48 -1.51 -6.37
C PRO A 522 -6.92 -1.29 -7.81
N LEU A 523 -8.02 -0.54 -7.98
CA LEU A 523 -8.48 0.03 -9.24
C LEU A 523 -9.00 1.45 -9.01
N ILE A 524 -8.10 2.40 -9.14
CA ILE A 524 -8.32 3.77 -8.69
C ILE A 524 -8.51 4.69 -9.88
N THR A 525 -9.51 5.57 -9.82
CA THR A 525 -9.66 6.66 -10.78
C THR A 525 -9.27 7.99 -10.13
N LEU A 526 -8.30 8.68 -10.71
CA LEU A 526 -7.83 9.99 -10.26
C LEU A 526 -8.26 11.07 -11.25
N THR A 527 -8.70 12.20 -10.69
CA THR A 527 -9.04 13.41 -11.44
C THR A 527 -8.24 14.58 -10.88
N GLY A 528 -7.48 15.28 -11.72
CA GLY A 528 -6.69 16.43 -11.27
C GLY A 528 -7.58 17.51 -10.65
N LYS A 529 -7.20 17.99 -9.46
CA LYS A 529 -7.89 19.10 -8.79
C LYS A 529 -7.56 20.39 -9.55
N LYS A 530 -8.60 21.07 -10.05
CA LYS A 530 -8.44 22.43 -10.60
C LYS A 530 -8.15 23.36 -9.43
N ARG A 531 -6.93 23.89 -9.38
CA ARG A 531 -6.58 24.98 -8.46
C ARG A 531 -7.04 26.32 -9.01
#